data_AF-A0A820GEG6-F1
#
_entry.id   AF-A0A820GEG6-F1
#
_cell.length_a   1.000
_cell.length_b   1.000
_cell.length_c   1.000
_cell.angle_alpha   90.00
_cell.angle_beta   90.00
_cell.angle_gamma   90.00
#
_symmetry.space_group_name_H-M   'P 1'
#
loop_
_entity.id
_entity.type
_entity.pdbx_description
1 polymer ?
#
loop_
_entity_poly.entity_id
_entity_poly.type
_entity_poly.pdbx_seq_one_letter_code
_entity_poly.pdbx_strand_id
1 'polypeptide(L)'
;GQIPVIGKFDGDYQFDNRKTTLIWTLPVVDQSNSEGTLEFTIRGKSVDFFPIQVDFIAETSYCDIKIADVKSVDTRKSIVYSNESQLIVDKYEYV
;
A
#
# COMPACT_ATOMS: atom_id res chain seq x y z
N GLY A 1 -22.22 -3.95 12.55
CA GLY A 1 -22.21 -2.48 12.72
C GLY A 1 -23.20 -1.86 11.76
N GLN A 2 -23.37 -0.53 11.81
CA GLN A 2 -24.05 0.18 10.72
C GLN A 2 -23.19 0.07 9.45
N ILE A 3 -23.83 -0.18 8.31
CA ILE A 3 -23.14 -0.24 7.02
C ILE A 3 -23.05 1.20 6.46
N PRO A 4 -21.87 1.66 6.02
CA PRO A 4 -21.72 2.98 5.40
C PRO A 4 -22.42 3.03 4.04
N VAL A 5 -22.99 4.19 3.71
CA VAL A 5 -23.49 4.49 2.37
C VAL A 5 -22.33 5.07 1.56
N ILE A 6 -21.92 4.39 0.50
CA ILE A 6 -20.77 4.83 -0.32
C ILE A 6 -21.24 5.82 -1.39
N GLY A 7 -20.51 6.93 -1.51
CA GLY A 7 -20.68 7.98 -2.52
C GLY A 7 -19.73 7.78 -3.68
N LYS A 8 -19.05 8.86 -4.10
CA LYS A 8 -18.00 8.79 -5.13
C LYS A 8 -16.78 8.05 -4.60
N PHE A 9 -16.19 7.16 -5.40
CA PHE A 9 -14.96 6.47 -5.03
C PHE A 9 -14.11 6.13 -6.26
N ASP A 10 -12.80 6.05 -6.05
CA ASP A 10 -11.84 5.48 -7.00
C ASP A 10 -11.45 4.05 -6.56
N GLY A 11 -11.16 3.16 -7.51
CA GLY A 11 -10.79 1.76 -7.22
C GLY A 11 -11.97 0.93 -6.70
N ASP A 12 -11.75 0.14 -5.65
CA ASP A 12 -12.72 -0.78 -5.06
C ASP A 12 -12.86 -0.55 -3.55
N TYR A 13 -13.97 -1.03 -2.97
CA TYR A 13 -14.14 -1.02 -1.52
C TYR A 13 -14.81 -2.31 -1.01
N GLN A 14 -14.54 -2.64 0.25
CA GLN A 14 -15.19 -3.74 0.96
C GLN A 14 -15.48 -3.33 2.40
N PHE A 15 -16.71 -3.56 2.88
CA PHE A 15 -17.03 -3.39 4.29
C PHE A 15 -16.94 -4.73 5.05
N ASP A 16 -15.95 -4.88 5.92
CA ASP A 16 -15.87 -6.00 6.86
C ASP A 16 -16.77 -5.71 8.07
N ASN A 17 -17.98 -6.25 8.05
CA ASN A 17 -18.96 -6.05 9.12
C ASN A 17 -18.52 -6.63 10.48
N ARG A 18 -17.64 -7.63 10.50
CA ARG A 18 -17.14 -8.24 11.75
C ARG A 18 -16.13 -7.32 12.43
N LYS A 19 -15.25 -6.69 11.65
CA LYS A 19 -14.27 -5.71 12.15
C LYS A 19 -14.80 -4.28 12.18
N THR A 20 -15.98 -4.04 11.61
CA THR A 20 -16.55 -2.70 11.38
C THR A 20 -15.57 -1.77 10.65
N THR A 21 -14.93 -2.31 9.60
CA THR A 21 -13.88 -1.61 8.85
C THR A 21 -14.30 -1.47 7.39
N LEU A 22 -14.19 -0.26 6.85
CA LEU A 22 -14.28 -0.02 5.41
C LEU A 22 -12.87 -0.11 4.83
N ILE A 23 -12.63 -1.11 3.99
CA ILE A 23 -11.37 -1.33 3.29
C ILE A 23 -11.50 -0.65 1.93
N TRP A 24 -10.62 0.30 1.65
CA TRP A 24 -10.50 0.98 0.36
C TRP A 24 -9.27 0.45 -0.38
N THR A 25 -9.46 -0.04 -1.59
CA THR A 25 -8.41 -0.71 -2.37
C THR A 25 -8.19 0.03 -3.69
N LEU A 26 -6.98 0.53 -3.87
CA LEU A 26 -6.47 1.01 -5.15
C LEU A 26 -5.47 -0.03 -5.67
N PRO A 27 -5.74 -0.74 -6.79
CA PRO A 27 -4.87 -1.83 -7.23
C PRO A 27 -3.41 -1.43 -7.49
N VAL A 28 -3.21 -0.24 -8.07
CA VAL A 28 -1.90 0.37 -8.33
C VAL A 28 -2.04 1.88 -8.11
N VAL A 29 -1.04 2.49 -7.47
CA VAL A 29 -0.93 3.95 -7.32
C VAL A 29 0.44 4.37 -7.86
N ASP A 30 0.44 5.19 -8.91
CA ASP A 30 1.62 5.72 -9.56
C ASP A 30 1.41 7.19 -9.99
N GLN A 31 2.28 7.72 -10.85
CA GLN A 31 2.22 9.12 -11.30
C GLN A 31 0.96 9.45 -12.11
N SER A 32 0.33 8.47 -12.75
CA SER A 32 -0.90 8.66 -13.54
C SER A 32 -2.15 8.80 -12.67
N ASN A 33 -2.10 8.33 -11.43
CA ASN A 33 -3.18 8.36 -10.45
C ASN A 33 -2.66 8.65 -9.04
N SER A 34 -1.87 9.72 -8.92
CA SER A 34 -1.27 10.18 -7.66
C SER A 34 -2.27 10.71 -6.63
N GLU A 35 -3.54 10.84 -7.02
CA GLU A 35 -4.65 11.26 -6.19
C GLU A 35 -5.82 10.29 -6.35
N GLY A 36 -6.56 10.06 -5.26
CA GLY A 36 -7.78 9.26 -5.24
C GLY A 36 -8.69 9.74 -4.12
N THR A 37 -9.99 9.49 -4.27
CA THR A 37 -11.02 9.89 -3.29
C THR A 37 -11.95 8.72 -2.97
N LEU A 38 -12.38 8.64 -1.71
CA LEU A 38 -13.49 7.81 -1.25
C LEU A 38 -14.41 8.65 -0.38
N GLU A 39 -15.65 8.82 -0.82
CA GLU A 39 -16.72 9.48 -0.08
C GLU A 39 -17.66 8.43 0.51
N PHE A 40 -18.02 8.57 1.79
CA PHE A 40 -19.03 7.75 2.42
C PHE A 40 -19.80 8.52 3.50
N THR A 41 -21.00 8.04 3.82
CA THR A 41 -21.85 8.57 4.90
C THR A 41 -22.19 7.47 5.88
N ILE A 42 -21.94 7.73 7.16
CA ILE A 42 -22.29 6.83 8.28
C ILE A 42 -22.52 7.66 9.54
N ARG A 43 -23.33 7.16 10.48
CA ARG A 43 -23.46 7.81 11.79
C ARG A 43 -22.24 7.48 12.64
N GLY A 44 -21.64 8.49 13.24
CA GLY A 44 -20.46 8.36 14.08
C GLY A 44 -19.91 9.72 14.46
N LYS A 45 -18.85 9.72 15.26
CA LYS A 45 -18.01 10.88 15.54
C LYS A 45 -16.73 10.77 14.73
N SER A 46 -16.06 11.89 14.47
CA SER A 46 -14.80 11.90 13.72
C SER A 46 -13.75 10.93 14.30
N VAL A 47 -13.67 10.81 15.62
CA VAL A 47 -12.74 9.92 16.33
C VAL A 47 -12.97 8.44 16.06
N ASP A 48 -14.16 8.04 15.60
CA ASP A 48 -14.49 6.63 15.34
C ASP A 48 -13.82 6.10 14.06
N PHE A 49 -13.25 7.00 13.23
CA PHE A 49 -12.62 6.67 11.95
C PHE A 49 -11.08 6.66 12.00
N PHE A 50 -10.50 6.81 13.19
CA PHE A 50 -9.05 6.82 13.40
C PHE A 50 -8.60 5.65 14.30
N PRO A 51 -7.40 5.10 14.09
CA PRO A 51 -6.45 5.46 13.04
C PRO A 51 -6.87 4.94 11.65
N ILE A 52 -6.49 5.66 10.61
CA ILE A 52 -6.54 5.16 9.23
C ILE A 52 -5.25 4.39 8.97
N GLN A 53 -5.37 3.12 8.58
CA GLN A 53 -4.23 2.25 8.26
C GLN A 53 -4.02 2.20 6.74
N VAL A 54 -2.78 2.29 6.29
CA VAL A 54 -2.41 2.14 4.88
C VAL A 54 -1.48 0.93 4.74
N ASP A 55 -1.76 0.07 3.76
CA ASP A 55 -0.95 -1.11 3.46
C ASP A 55 -0.73 -1.20 1.95
N PHE A 56 0.50 -1.51 1.54
CA PHE A 56 0.91 -1.64 0.15
C PHE A 56 2.22 -2.42 0.04
N ILE A 57 2.49 -2.93 -1.16
CA ILE A 57 3.78 -3.49 -1.56
C ILE A 57 4.26 -2.74 -2.80
N ALA A 58 5.57 -2.51 -2.90
CA ALA A 58 6.19 -2.01 -4.12
C ALA A 58 7.44 -2.83 -4.47
N GLU A 59 7.66 -3.11 -5.76
CA GLU A 59 8.86 -3.80 -6.26
C GLU A 59 10.10 -2.90 -6.27
N THR A 60 9.90 -1.59 -6.08
CA THR A 60 10.99 -0.61 -6.01
C THR A 60 11.31 -0.29 -4.56
N SER A 61 12.59 -0.42 -4.20
CA SER A 61 13.10 0.01 -2.90
C SER A 61 12.93 1.52 -2.72
N TYR A 62 12.56 1.95 -1.51
CA TYR A 62 12.45 3.38 -1.19
C TYR A 62 13.79 4.12 -1.34
N CYS A 63 14.84 3.59 -0.73
CA CYS A 63 16.21 4.03 -0.97
C CYS A 63 16.68 3.32 -2.24
N ASP A 64 16.95 4.02 -3.33
CA ASP A 64 17.35 3.51 -4.66
C ASP A 64 18.69 2.73 -4.62
N ILE A 65 18.73 1.63 -3.88
CA ILE A 65 19.87 0.77 -3.62
C ILE A 65 19.76 -0.41 -4.56
N LYS A 66 20.77 -0.57 -5.42
CA LYS A 66 20.82 -1.59 -6.45
C LYS A 66 22.12 -2.37 -6.37
N ILE A 67 22.05 -3.67 -6.64
CA ILE A 67 23.24 -4.50 -6.83
C ILE A 67 23.86 -4.09 -8.16
N ALA A 68 25.07 -3.51 -8.11
CA ALA A 68 25.75 -3.05 -9.32
C ALA A 68 26.40 -4.20 -10.10
N ASP A 69 27.03 -5.16 -9.40
CA ASP A 69 27.68 -6.33 -10.01
C ASP A 69 27.93 -7.40 -8.95
N VAL A 70 27.99 -8.67 -9.37
CA VAL A 70 28.36 -9.81 -8.54
C VAL A 70 29.59 -10.46 -9.14
N LYS A 71 30.70 -10.52 -8.39
CA LYS A 71 31.99 -11.03 -8.88
C LYS A 71 32.46 -12.26 -8.13
N SER A 72 33.04 -13.21 -8.86
CA SER A 72 33.80 -14.33 -8.30
C SER A 72 34.97 -13.81 -7.46
N VAL A 73 35.19 -14.38 -6.28
CA VAL A 73 36.36 -14.04 -5.44
C VAL A 73 37.66 -14.46 -6.12
N ASP A 74 37.68 -15.68 -6.70
CA ASP A 74 38.87 -16.27 -7.30
C ASP A 74 39.24 -15.63 -8.63
N THR A 75 38.27 -15.49 -9.53
CA THR A 75 38.53 -15.06 -10.92
C THR A 75 38.28 -13.58 -11.15
N ARG A 76 37.64 -12.89 -10.21
CA ARG A 76 37.16 -11.49 -10.33
C ARG A 76 36.21 -11.23 -11.50
N LYS A 77 35.75 -12.29 -12.19
CA LYS A 77 34.79 -12.20 -13.29
C LYS A 77 33.38 -12.01 -12.74
N SER A 78 32.57 -11.25 -13.48
CA SER A 78 31.15 -11.08 -13.19
C SER A 78 30.39 -12.39 -13.38
N ILE A 79 29.37 -12.61 -12.55
CA ILE A 79 28.54 -13.81 -12.52
C ILE A 79 27.09 -13.39 -12.73
N VAL A 80 26.33 -14.22 -13.46
CA VAL A 80 24.88 -14.04 -13.62
C VAL A 80 24.20 -14.24 -12.27
N TYR A 81 23.30 -13.33 -11.93
CA TYR A 81 22.51 -13.39 -10.70
C TYR A 81 21.09 -12.89 -10.99
N SER A 82 20.16 -13.17 -10.07
CA SER A 82 18.84 -12.56 -10.01
C SER A 82 18.67 -11.84 -8.67
N ASN A 83 17.81 -10.83 -8.64
CA ASN A 83 17.50 -10.07 -7.45
C ASN A 83 15.99 -9.86 -7.36
N GLU A 84 15.45 -9.98 -6.15
CA GLU A 84 14.11 -9.57 -5.79
C GLU A 84 14.21 -8.49 -4.71
N SER A 85 13.52 -7.38 -4.92
CA SER A 85 13.42 -6.29 -3.93
C SER A 85 11.96 -5.97 -3.72
N GLN A 86 11.58 -5.79 -2.46
CA GLN A 86 10.23 -5.42 -2.08
C GLN A 86 10.29 -4.38 -0.96
N LEU A 87 9.46 -3.34 -1.10
CA LEU A 87 9.09 -2.44 -0.03
C LEU A 87 7.75 -2.91 0.54
N ILE A 88 7.71 -3.16 1.85
CA ILE A 88 6.54 -3.65 2.58
C ILE A 88 6.29 -2.72 3.76
N VAL A 89 5.01 -2.47 4.07
CA VAL A 89 4.62 -1.66 5.23
C VAL A 89 4.72 -2.48 6.52
N ASP A 90 5.45 -1.97 7.51
CA ASP A 90 5.37 -2.47 8.90
C ASP A 90 4.23 -1.77 9.65
N LYS A 91 4.28 -0.44 9.71
CA LYS A 91 3.22 0.40 10.28
C LYS A 91 3.14 1.74 9.57
N TYR A 92 2.02 2.02 8.93
CA TYR A 92 1.71 3.33 8.35
C TYR A 92 0.28 3.73 8.70
N GLU A 93 0.14 4.71 9.59
CA GLU A 93 -1.14 5.10 10.17
C GLU A 93 -1.28 6.62 10.25
N TYR A 94 -2.49 7.12 10.00
CA TYR A 94 -2.86 8.50 10.27
C TYR A 94 -3.76 8.54 11.51
N VAL A 95 -3.45 9.42 12.47
CA VAL A 95 -4.10 9.54 13.79
C VAL A 95 -4.77 10.89 13.94
#